data_AF-A0A537WBQ2-F1
#
_entry.id   AF-A0A537WBQ2-F1
#
_cell.length_a   1.000
_cell.length_b   1.000
_cell.length_c   1.000
_cell.angle_alpha   90.00
_cell.angle_beta   90.00
_cell.angle_gamma   90.00
#
_symmetry.space_group_name_H-M   'P 1'
#
loop_
_entity.id
_entity.type
_entity.pdbx_description
1 polymer ?
#
loop_
_entity_poly.entity_id
_entity_poly.type
_entity_poly.pdbx_seq_one_letter_code
_entity_poly.pdbx_strand_id
1 'polypeptide(L)'
;MRRGAPLLALLLIVACSGCQSASHSAKGARPAQTKRDLMKLVHRSVRLATVVAGTLAAPLQDAAAAPLGRGRFVLLGGLNAADTSTDGVRVVSGLADVARGRLPGVLHDAAAVRLGGAT
;
A
#
# COMPACT_ATOMS: atom_id res chain seq x y z
N MET A 1 32.12 -36.58 -32.93
CA MET A 1 33.01 -36.81 -31.76
C MET A 1 33.25 -35.49 -31.06
N ARG A 2 33.24 -35.52 -29.71
CA ARG A 2 33.70 -34.50 -28.74
C ARG A 2 32.68 -33.43 -28.27
N ARG A 3 32.25 -33.69 -27.03
CA ARG A 3 31.51 -32.89 -26.05
C ARG A 3 32.46 -31.87 -25.39
N GLY A 4 31.96 -30.78 -24.80
CA GLY A 4 32.73 -30.03 -23.80
C GLY A 4 32.19 -28.67 -23.38
N ALA A 5 31.36 -28.68 -22.33
CA ALA A 5 31.17 -27.69 -21.24
C ALA A 5 31.16 -26.17 -21.53
N PRO A 6 30.04 -25.46 -21.24
CA PRO A 6 30.07 -24.00 -21.11
C PRO A 6 30.76 -23.62 -19.79
N LEU A 7 31.76 -22.77 -19.93
CA LEU A 7 32.54 -22.17 -18.85
C LEU A 7 31.62 -21.30 -17.97
N LEU A 8 31.11 -21.91 -16.92
CA LEU A 8 30.58 -21.23 -15.75
C LEU A 8 31.78 -20.59 -15.00
N ALA A 9 31.81 -19.26 -14.89
CA ALA A 9 32.06 -18.56 -13.63
C ALA A 9 32.55 -17.12 -13.87
N LEU A 10 32.07 -16.26 -12.97
CA LEU A 10 32.76 -15.06 -12.49
C LEU A 10 32.55 -13.78 -13.29
N LEU A 11 31.31 -13.28 -13.33
CA LEU A 11 31.12 -11.83 -13.27
C LEU A 11 29.74 -11.50 -12.70
N LEU A 12 29.68 -11.14 -11.41
CA LEU A 12 28.68 -10.24 -10.83
C LEU A 12 29.10 -9.93 -9.39
N ILE A 13 30.08 -9.01 -9.28
CA ILE A 13 30.31 -8.26 -8.04
C ILE A 13 29.18 -7.24 -7.97
N VAL A 14 28.10 -7.59 -7.29
CA VAL A 14 27.05 -6.61 -6.94
C VAL A 14 27.45 -5.98 -5.61
N ALA A 15 27.71 -4.67 -5.67
CA ALA A 15 28.08 -3.84 -4.56
C ALA A 15 26.97 -3.78 -3.50
N CYS A 16 27.25 -4.28 -2.30
CA CYS A 16 26.46 -4.00 -1.11
C CYS A 16 26.74 -2.56 -0.65
N SER A 17 26.07 -1.57 -1.24
CA SER A 17 26.00 -0.20 -0.69
C SER A 17 24.99 -0.17 0.46
N GLY A 18 25.37 -0.72 1.60
CA GLY A 18 24.63 -0.58 2.86
C GLY A 18 24.82 0.84 3.43
N CYS A 19 23.72 1.57 3.60
CA CYS A 19 23.74 2.88 4.24
C CYS A 19 24.02 2.73 5.74
N GLN A 20 25.22 3.13 6.15
CA GLN A 20 25.68 3.15 7.54
C GLN A 20 25.02 4.33 8.26
N SER A 21 23.99 4.09 9.06
CA SER A 21 23.43 5.14 9.92
C SER A 21 24.31 5.27 11.17
N ALA A 22 25.07 6.36 11.26
CA ALA A 22 25.87 6.69 12.44
C ALA A 22 24.95 7.19 13.57
N SER A 23 24.85 6.43 14.66
CA SER A 23 24.15 6.84 15.88
C SER A 23 25.00 7.87 16.64
N HIS A 24 24.69 9.17 16.52
CA HIS A 24 25.25 10.17 17.42
C HIS A 24 24.63 10.03 18.82
N SER A 25 25.41 9.48 19.75
CA SER A 25 25.06 9.37 21.16
C SER A 25 25.19 10.74 21.85
N ALA A 26 24.10 11.52 21.89
CA ALA A 26 24.04 12.74 22.69
C ALA A 26 23.77 12.40 24.17
N LYS A 27 24.80 12.57 25.01
CA LYS A 27 24.63 12.65 26.47
C LYS A 27 24.27 14.08 26.85
N GLY A 28 23.15 14.25 27.57
CA GLY A 28 22.95 15.38 28.48
C GLY A 28 21.73 16.27 28.17
N ALA A 29 20.68 16.10 28.98
CA ALA A 29 19.98 17.14 29.76
C ALA A 29 18.51 16.77 29.94
N ARG A 30 18.09 16.62 31.20
CA ARG A 30 16.68 16.47 31.60
C ARG A 30 16.27 17.70 32.41
N PRO A 31 15.27 18.46 31.94
CA PRO A 31 14.32 19.11 32.83
C PRO A 31 13.04 18.29 32.91
N ALA A 32 12.48 18.27 34.12
CA ALA A 32 11.22 17.63 34.45
C ALA A 32 10.01 18.44 33.93
N GLN A 33 8.88 17.75 33.83
CA GLN A 33 7.52 18.30 33.70
C GLN A 33 7.07 18.86 32.33
N THR A 34 6.68 17.92 31.45
CA THR A 34 5.49 18.06 30.56
C THR A 34 4.83 16.71 30.24
N LYS A 35 5.20 15.63 30.94
CA LYS A 35 4.66 14.27 30.67
C LYS A 35 3.20 14.04 31.11
N ARG A 36 2.58 14.96 31.86
CA ARG A 36 1.22 14.75 32.41
C ARG A 36 0.08 15.24 31.52
N ASP A 37 0.31 16.20 30.62
CA ASP A 37 -0.73 16.65 29.68
C ASP A 37 -0.81 15.81 28.40
N LEU A 38 0.18 14.97 28.14
CA LEU A 38 0.14 14.00 27.04
C LEU A 38 -0.68 12.72 27.36
N MET A 39 -1.14 12.55 28.60
CA MET A 39 -1.84 11.33 29.06
C MET A 39 -3.37 11.40 29.00
N LYS A 40 -3.96 12.36 28.28
CA LYS A 40 -5.38 12.34 27.95
C LYS A 40 -5.64 12.50 26.45
N LEU A 41 -4.80 11.89 25.61
CA LEU A 41 -5.31 11.43 24.33
C LEU A 41 -6.24 10.25 24.67
N VAL A 42 -7.54 10.55 24.82
CA VAL A 42 -8.57 9.51 24.94
C VAL A 42 -8.46 8.68 23.66
N HIS A 43 -7.80 7.53 23.75
CA HIS A 43 -7.83 6.53 22.69
C HIS A 43 -9.28 6.10 22.56
N ARG A 44 -10.00 6.74 21.63
CA ARG A 44 -11.33 6.31 21.25
C ARG A 44 -11.15 4.93 20.64
N SER A 45 -11.64 3.90 21.32
CA SER A 45 -11.61 2.56 20.77
C SER A 45 -12.44 2.54 19.49
N VAL A 46 -11.80 2.19 18.38
CA VAL A 46 -12.50 1.97 17.11
C VAL A 46 -12.84 0.50 17.06
N ARG A 47 -14.13 0.17 16.98
CA ARG A 47 -14.57 -1.20 16.70
C ARG A 47 -14.57 -1.39 15.19
N LEU A 48 -13.63 -2.18 14.70
CA LEU A 48 -13.62 -2.60 13.31
C LEU A 48 -14.57 -3.77 13.11
N ALA A 49 -15.37 -3.72 12.05
CA ALA A 49 -16.19 -4.82 11.59
C ALA A 49 -15.87 -5.08 10.12
N THR A 50 -15.64 -6.34 9.77
CA THR A 50 -15.46 -6.76 8.38
C THR A 50 -16.82 -7.12 7.80
N VAL A 51 -17.10 -6.66 6.58
CA VAL A 51 -18.30 -7.01 5.83
C VAL A 51 -17.86 -7.48 4.45
N VAL A 52 -18.40 -8.60 4.00
CA VAL A 52 -18.17 -9.06 2.62
C VAL A 52 -18.92 -8.11 1.68
N ALA A 53 -18.16 -7.30 0.95
CA ALA A 53 -18.70 -6.30 0.03
C ALA A 53 -18.92 -6.83 -1.39
N GLY A 54 -18.72 -8.14 -1.63
CA GLY A 54 -18.79 -8.78 -2.94
C GLY A 54 -17.51 -9.54 -3.29
N THR A 55 -17.38 -9.97 -4.54
CA THR A 55 -16.17 -10.55 -5.12
C THR A 55 -15.68 -9.72 -6.29
N LEU A 56 -14.37 -9.70 -6.50
CA LEU A 56 -13.78 -9.11 -7.71
C LEU A 56 -13.67 -10.19 -8.79
N ALA A 57 -13.78 -9.78 -10.06
CA ALA A 57 -13.65 -10.68 -11.21
C ALA A 57 -12.22 -11.25 -11.36
N ALA A 58 -11.22 -10.55 -10.82
CA ALA A 58 -9.83 -10.98 -10.76
C ALA A 58 -9.20 -10.51 -9.44
N PRO A 59 -8.16 -11.19 -8.92
CA PRO A 59 -7.42 -10.73 -7.74
C PRO A 59 -6.84 -9.34 -7.94
N LEU A 60 -7.04 -8.48 -6.94
CA LEU A 60 -6.52 -7.12 -6.90
C LEU A 60 -6.14 -6.78 -5.46
N GLN A 61 -4.90 -6.36 -5.26
CA GLN A 61 -4.35 -5.96 -3.96
C GLN A 61 -3.97 -4.49 -3.99
N ASP A 62 -3.93 -3.85 -2.82
CA ASP A 62 -3.38 -2.50 -2.61
C ASP A 62 -3.85 -1.40 -3.57
N ALA A 63 -5.08 -1.53 -4.07
CA ALA A 63 -5.74 -0.50 -4.85
C ALA A 63 -6.20 0.64 -3.94
N ALA A 64 -6.06 1.87 -4.40
CA ALA A 64 -6.59 3.02 -3.68
C ALA A 64 -8.12 3.00 -3.77
N ALA A 65 -8.77 2.84 -2.61
CA ALA A 65 -10.22 2.68 -2.52
C ALA A 65 -10.91 3.93 -1.95
N ALA A 66 -12.01 4.36 -2.57
CA ALA A 66 -12.86 5.43 -2.05
C ALA A 66 -14.35 5.10 -2.22
N PRO A 67 -15.21 5.49 -1.27
CA PRO A 67 -16.65 5.24 -1.37
C PRO A 67 -17.31 6.19 -2.39
N LEU A 68 -18.17 5.63 -3.26
CA LEU A 68 -19.07 6.38 -4.14
C LEU A 68 -20.49 6.51 -3.57
N GLY A 69 -20.75 5.93 -2.39
CA GLY A 69 -22.06 5.87 -1.75
C GLY A 69 -22.92 4.72 -2.25
N ARG A 70 -23.98 4.39 -1.48
CA ARG A 70 -24.90 3.26 -1.74
C ARG A 70 -24.18 1.92 -1.91
N GLY A 71 -23.18 1.65 -1.06
CA GLY A 71 -22.40 0.39 -1.10
C GLY A 71 -21.50 0.22 -2.32
N ARG A 72 -21.24 1.30 -3.07
CA ARG A 72 -20.30 1.30 -4.20
C ARG A 72 -18.98 1.94 -3.82
N PHE A 73 -17.92 1.43 -4.44
CA PHE A 73 -16.55 1.91 -4.25
C PHE A 73 -15.89 2.09 -5.62
N VAL A 74 -14.97 3.05 -5.70
CA VAL A 74 -13.99 3.08 -6.79
C VAL A 74 -12.71 2.42 -6.28
N LEU A 75 -12.09 1.59 -7.10
CA LEU A 75 -10.73 1.08 -6.90
C LEU A 75 -9.85 1.60 -8.03
N LEU A 76 -8.69 2.13 -7.67
CA LEU A 76 -7.74 2.79 -8.56
C LEU A 76 -6.38 2.11 -8.44
N GLY A 77 -5.85 1.64 -9.57
CA GLY A 77 -4.60 0.89 -9.61
C GLY A 77 -4.66 -0.41 -8.80
N GLY A 78 -3.57 -0.73 -8.11
CA GLY A 78 -3.34 -1.93 -7.33
C GLY A 78 -2.40 -2.93 -8.00
N LEU A 79 -2.18 -4.06 -7.34
CA LEU A 79 -1.37 -5.19 -7.80
C LEU A 79 -2.28 -6.31 -8.30
N ASN A 80 -1.96 -6.87 -9.47
CA ASN A 80 -2.68 -8.04 -9.99
C ASN A 80 -2.18 -9.35 -9.36
N ALA A 81 -2.74 -10.49 -9.79
CA ALA A 81 -2.36 -11.81 -9.27
C ALA A 81 -0.87 -12.20 -9.50
N ALA A 82 -0.17 -11.49 -10.38
CA ALA A 82 1.27 -11.66 -10.65
C ALA A 82 2.11 -10.58 -9.97
N ASP A 83 1.57 -9.89 -8.97
CA ASP A 83 2.24 -8.83 -8.20
C ASP A 83 2.74 -7.66 -9.08
N THR A 84 2.05 -7.42 -10.20
CA THR A 84 2.38 -6.35 -11.13
C THR A 84 1.43 -5.17 -10.93
N SER A 85 1.99 -3.97 -10.78
CA SER A 85 1.21 -2.74 -10.66
C SER A 85 0.31 -2.52 -11.87
N THR A 86 -0.89 -2.01 -11.62
CA THR A 86 -1.90 -1.74 -12.65
C THR A 86 -2.28 -0.28 -12.66
N ASP A 87 -2.82 0.19 -13.77
CA ASP A 87 -3.39 1.53 -13.96
C ASP A 87 -4.92 1.49 -13.97
N GLY A 88 -5.55 0.36 -13.63
CA GLY A 88 -6.99 0.17 -13.82
C GLY A 88 -7.85 1.07 -12.95
N VAL A 89 -8.94 1.59 -13.50
CA VAL A 89 -10.00 2.27 -12.74
C VAL A 89 -11.27 1.45 -12.85
N ARG A 90 -11.85 1.06 -11.72
CA ARG A 90 -13.06 0.24 -11.66
C ARG A 90 -14.02 0.70 -10.57
N VAL A 91 -15.29 0.44 -10.79
CA VAL A 91 -16.36 0.65 -9.82
C VAL A 91 -16.90 -0.70 -9.40
N VAL A 92 -16.90 -0.94 -8.10
CA VAL A 92 -17.28 -2.22 -7.49
C VAL A 92 -18.43 -2.03 -6.50
N SER A 93 -19.21 -3.10 -6.33
CA SER A 93 -20.32 -3.22 -5.39
C SER A 93 -20.55 -4.69 -5.05
N GLY A 94 -21.46 -4.98 -4.12
CA GLY A 94 -21.88 -6.35 -3.77
C GLY A 94 -22.21 -7.26 -4.94
N LEU A 95 -22.66 -6.70 -6.06
CA LEU A 95 -23.20 -7.45 -7.19
C LEU A 95 -22.42 -7.24 -8.50
N ALA A 96 -21.45 -6.33 -8.52
CA ALA A 96 -20.83 -5.91 -9.78
C ALA A 96 -19.41 -5.42 -9.61
N ASP A 97 -18.58 -5.73 -10.60
CA ASP A 97 -17.23 -5.26 -10.78
C ASP A 97 -17.07 -4.78 -12.23
N VAL A 98 -16.98 -3.46 -12.43
CA VAL A 98 -17.06 -2.84 -13.75
C VAL A 98 -15.86 -1.92 -13.98
N ALA A 99 -15.08 -2.21 -15.03
CA ALA A 99 -14.02 -1.32 -15.50
C ALA A 99 -14.62 0.01 -16.00
N ARG A 100 -14.01 1.14 -15.59
CA ARG A 100 -14.43 2.50 -15.95
C ARG A 100 -13.36 3.31 -16.65
N GLY A 101 -12.10 2.87 -16.65
CA GLY A 101 -11.02 3.56 -17.36
C GLY A 101 -9.64 3.13 -16.87
N ARG A 102 -8.65 3.99 -17.11
CA ARG A 102 -7.27 3.84 -16.66
C ARG A 102 -6.75 5.16 -16.10
N LEU A 103 -5.85 5.07 -15.12
CA LEU A 103 -5.00 6.14 -14.64
C LEU A 103 -3.93 6.46 -15.71
N PRO A 104 -3.32 7.66 -15.69
CA PRO A 104 -2.22 8.01 -16.61
C PRO A 104 -0.96 7.13 -16.46
N GLY A 105 -0.85 6.38 -15.36
CA GLY A 105 0.24 5.45 -15.10
C GLY A 105 -0.17 4.42 -14.04
N VAL A 106 0.68 3.40 -13.85
CA VAL A 106 0.45 2.37 -12.84
C VAL A 106 0.62 2.93 -11.43
N LEU A 107 -0.21 2.48 -10.49
CA LEU A 107 -0.22 2.95 -9.10
C LEU A 107 -0.61 1.79 -8.18
N HIS A 108 0.01 1.68 -7.02
CA HIS A 108 -0.41 0.82 -5.89
C HIS A 108 -0.02 1.53 -4.59
N ASP A 109 -0.45 1.02 -3.44
CA ASP A 109 -0.16 1.59 -2.10
C ASP A 109 -0.60 3.04 -1.90
N ALA A 110 -1.52 3.52 -2.73
CA ALA A 110 -2.04 4.88 -2.64
C ALA A 110 -3.32 4.93 -1.81
N ALA A 111 -3.61 6.10 -1.25
CA ALA A 111 -4.87 6.39 -0.58
C ALA A 111 -5.80 7.17 -1.51
N ALA A 112 -7.10 6.90 -1.43
CA ALA A 112 -8.13 7.69 -2.10
C ALA A 112 -9.18 8.14 -1.08
N VAL A 113 -9.71 9.34 -1.28
CA VAL A 113 -10.82 9.87 -0.48
C VAL A 113 -11.82 10.54 -1.40
N ARG A 114 -13.10 10.40 -1.07
CA ARG A 114 -14.15 11.20 -1.70
C ARG A 114 -14.23 12.55 -1.02
N LEU A 115 -14.03 13.63 -1.78
CA LEU A 115 -14.25 15.00 -1.30
C LEU A 115 -15.73 15.41 -1.43
N GLY A 116 -16.17 16.35 -0.60
CA GLY A 116 -17.55 16.88 -0.62
C GLY A 116 -18.62 15.91 -0.08
N GLY A 117 -18.23 14.94 0.75
CA GLY A 117 -19.12 13.93 1.34
C GLY A 117 -19.52 14.18 2.80
N ALA A 118 -19.22 15.36 3.36
CA ALA A 118 -19.67 15.72 4.70
C ALA A 118 -21.16 16.06 4.65
N THR A 119 -21.97 15.27 5.35
CA THR A 119 -23.27 15.70 5.90
C THR A 119 -23.15 15.71 7.40
#